data_AF-A0A1F8LT62-F1
#
_entry.id   AF-A0A1F8LT62-F1
#
_cell.length_a   1.000
_cell.length_b   1.000
_cell.length_c   1.000
_cell.angle_alpha   90.00
_cell.angle_beta   90.00
_cell.angle_gamma   90.00
#
_symmetry.space_group_name_H-M   'P 1'
#
loop_
_entity.id
_entity.type
_entity.pdbx_description
1 polymer ?
#
loop_
_entity_poly.entity_id
_entity_poly.type
_entity_poly.pdbx_seq_one_letter_code
_entity_poly.pdbx_strand_id
1 'polypeptide(L)'
;METKIENVATQNISSQQLKTQLASYLEEQPENIRSFHRVMKVLESIALCIMIVIFITAFVLSFMWKTIPVGAIPAAWFLLPTSAAGLMLLIAVHSLILHAYPPSGLYSIYQGGAPARLFGRNQHFVTGKAARTHALILILVALIVGAFFAIFAWASWTINWALLTPMINISGTALGVVIAVGIVGGMLLKTYQKLSKSR
;
A
#
# COMPACT_ATOMS: atom_id res chain seq x y z
N MET A 1 18.69 -42.59 -9.28
CA MET A 1 17.38 -41.91 -9.47
C MET A 1 17.47 -40.63 -8.65
N GLU A 2 18.09 -39.60 -9.22
CA GLU A 2 18.28 -38.31 -8.54
C GLU A 2 17.06 -37.42 -8.79
N THR A 3 16.32 -37.13 -7.73
CA THR A 3 15.28 -36.10 -7.73
C THR A 3 15.94 -34.75 -7.91
N LYS A 4 15.94 -34.26 -9.15
CA LYS A 4 16.32 -32.90 -9.51
C LYS A 4 15.31 -31.95 -8.87
N ILE A 5 15.67 -31.36 -7.74
CA ILE A 5 14.93 -30.25 -7.17
C ILE A 5 15.10 -29.09 -8.15
N GLU A 6 14.10 -28.86 -9.01
CA GLU A 6 14.01 -27.63 -9.79
C GLU A 6 14.00 -26.47 -8.81
N ASN A 7 15.12 -25.75 -8.77
CA ASN A 7 15.13 -24.36 -8.32
C ASN A 7 14.12 -23.61 -9.18
N VAL A 8 12.90 -23.45 -8.67
CA VAL A 8 11.93 -22.50 -9.19
C VAL A 8 12.57 -21.12 -9.00
N ALA A 9 13.32 -20.69 -10.01
CA ALA A 9 13.80 -19.34 -10.11
C ALA A 9 12.56 -18.46 -10.17
N THR A 10 12.16 -17.90 -9.02
CA THR A 10 11.13 -16.87 -8.91
C THR A 10 11.56 -15.68 -9.76
N GLN A 11 11.16 -15.68 -11.03
CA GLN A 11 11.39 -14.58 -11.95
C GLN A 11 10.61 -13.38 -11.45
N ASN A 12 11.36 -12.34 -11.12
CA ASN A 12 10.84 -11.03 -10.81
C ASN A 12 10.21 -10.48 -12.11
N ILE A 13 8.89 -10.60 -12.26
CA ILE A 13 8.17 -10.17 -13.47
C ILE A 13 8.41 -8.67 -13.66
N SER A 14 8.87 -8.28 -14.85
CA SER A 14 9.11 -6.87 -15.15
C SER A 14 7.78 -6.10 -15.23
N SER A 15 7.80 -4.81 -14.90
CA SER A 15 6.62 -3.94 -15.00
C SER A 15 5.99 -3.95 -16.40
N GLN A 16 6.79 -4.22 -17.43
CA GLN A 16 6.36 -4.34 -18.81
C GLN A 16 5.60 -5.65 -19.07
N GLN A 17 6.07 -6.77 -18.52
CA GLN A 17 5.35 -8.05 -18.60
C GLN A 17 3.98 -7.98 -17.91
N LEU A 18 3.89 -7.33 -16.75
CA LEU A 18 2.61 -7.09 -16.06
C LEU A 18 1.64 -6.26 -16.90
N LYS A 19 2.13 -5.20 -17.57
CA LYS A 19 1.32 -4.38 -18.46
C LYS A 19 0.78 -5.20 -19.64
N THR A 20 1.62 -6.05 -20.23
CA THR A 20 1.21 -6.91 -21.35
C THR A 20 0.15 -7.91 -20.91
N GLN A 21 0.32 -8.58 -19.77
CA GLN A 21 -0.66 -9.55 -19.24
C GLN A 21 -2.00 -8.90 -18.90
N LEU A 22 -1.98 -7.69 -18.33
CA LEU A 22 -3.19 -6.93 -18.07
C LEU A 22 -3.88 -6.48 -19.37
N ALA A 23 -3.11 -6.05 -20.38
CA ALA A 23 -3.65 -5.65 -21.67
C ALA A 23 -4.35 -6.81 -22.39
N SER A 24 -3.71 -7.97 -22.47
CA SER A 24 -4.32 -9.17 -23.08
C SER A 24 -5.58 -9.59 -22.32
N TYR A 25 -5.57 -9.52 -20.98
CA TYR A 25 -6.77 -9.81 -20.18
C TYR A 25 -7.92 -8.85 -20.49
N LEU A 26 -7.64 -7.55 -20.65
CA LEU A 26 -8.63 -6.53 -20.94
C LEU A 26 -9.25 -6.67 -22.34
N GLU A 27 -8.52 -7.20 -23.32
CA GLU A 27 -9.04 -7.45 -24.68
C GLU A 27 -10.18 -8.49 -24.67
N GLU A 28 -10.12 -9.46 -23.76
CA GLU A 28 -11.15 -10.49 -23.56
C GLU A 28 -12.36 -9.99 -22.75
N GLN A 29 -12.28 -8.81 -22.12
CA GLN A 29 -13.34 -8.29 -21.27
C GLN A 29 -14.45 -7.57 -22.06
N PRO A 30 -15.71 -7.64 -21.58
CA PRO A 30 -16.81 -6.89 -22.18
C PRO A 30 -16.59 -5.37 -22.06
N GLU A 31 -17.25 -4.61 -22.93
CA GLU A 31 -17.05 -3.16 -23.04
C GLU A 31 -17.35 -2.39 -21.76
N ASN A 32 -18.34 -2.83 -20.97
CA ASN A 32 -18.66 -2.24 -19.67
C ASN A 32 -17.48 -2.33 -18.69
N ILE A 33 -16.79 -3.47 -18.63
CA ILE A 33 -15.62 -3.68 -17.76
C ILE A 33 -14.42 -2.86 -18.25
N ARG A 34 -14.19 -2.79 -19.56
CA ARG A 34 -13.14 -1.93 -20.15
C ARG A 34 -13.40 -0.45 -19.88
N SER A 35 -14.66 0.00 -19.93
CA SER A 35 -15.04 1.38 -19.61
C SER A 35 -14.87 1.68 -18.12
N PHE A 36 -15.27 0.75 -17.25
CA PHE A 36 -14.99 0.83 -15.81
C PHE A 36 -13.49 0.95 -15.53
N HIS A 37 -12.65 0.12 -16.16
CA HIS A 37 -11.18 0.18 -16.03
C HIS A 37 -10.62 1.58 -16.40
N ARG A 38 -11.11 2.18 -17.50
CA ARG A 38 -10.71 3.54 -17.92
C ARG A 38 -11.06 4.59 -16.86
N VAL A 39 -12.28 4.55 -16.32
CA VAL A 39 -12.74 5.47 -15.28
C VAL A 39 -11.92 5.30 -14.00
N MET A 40 -11.73 4.05 -13.55
CA MET A 40 -10.96 3.76 -12.33
C MET A 40 -9.52 4.24 -12.42
N LYS A 41 -8.86 4.10 -13.58
CA LYS A 41 -7.51 4.66 -13.77
C LYS A 41 -7.46 6.18 -13.57
N VAL A 42 -8.48 6.90 -14.06
CA VAL A 42 -8.55 8.35 -13.88
C VAL A 42 -8.75 8.69 -12.40
N LEU A 43 -9.66 7.98 -11.71
CA LEU A 43 -9.91 8.16 -10.27
C LEU A 43 -8.67 7.86 -9.42
N GLU A 44 -7.94 6.78 -9.71
CA GLU A 44 -6.68 6.43 -9.05
C GLU A 44 -5.62 7.53 -9.26
N SER A 45 -5.53 8.09 -10.47
CA SER A 45 -4.62 9.19 -10.76
C SER A 45 -4.99 10.46 -9.98
N ILE A 46 -6.29 10.79 -9.92
CA ILE A 46 -6.77 11.95 -9.13
C ILE A 46 -6.47 11.75 -7.65
N ALA A 47 -6.72 10.54 -7.11
CA ALA A 47 -6.43 10.22 -5.71
C ALA A 47 -4.92 10.32 -5.41
N LEU A 48 -4.05 9.91 -6.34
CA LEU A 48 -2.61 10.12 -6.23
C LEU A 48 -2.25 11.61 -6.19
N CYS A 49 -2.85 12.43 -7.05
CA CYS A 49 -2.66 13.89 -7.03
C CYS A 49 -3.10 14.51 -5.70
N ILE A 50 -4.25 14.08 -5.16
CA ILE A 50 -4.74 14.53 -3.84
C ILE A 50 -3.71 14.19 -2.75
N MET A 51 -3.18 12.97 -2.76
CA MET A 51 -2.15 12.55 -1.79
C MET A 51 -0.89 13.43 -1.88
N ILE A 52 -0.44 13.79 -3.09
CA ILE A 52 0.69 14.71 -3.30
C ILE A 52 0.37 16.10 -2.74
N VAL A 53 -0.83 16.62 -2.98
CA VAL A 53 -1.25 17.93 -2.45
C VAL A 53 -1.29 17.93 -0.93
N ILE A 54 -1.81 16.87 -0.31
CA ILE A 54 -1.80 16.71 1.16
C ILE A 54 -0.36 16.68 1.68
N PHE A 55 0.55 15.99 0.99
CA PHE A 55 1.97 15.94 1.38
C PHE A 55 2.61 17.32 1.35
N ILE A 56 2.45 18.06 0.25
CA ILE A 56 2.97 19.42 0.12
C ILE A 56 2.39 20.32 1.22
N THR A 57 1.08 20.20 1.50
CA THR A 57 0.42 20.98 2.55
C THR A 57 1.00 20.67 3.92
N ALA A 58 1.13 19.39 4.29
CA ALA A 58 1.74 18.97 5.57
C ALA A 58 3.19 19.45 5.69
N PHE A 59 3.94 19.40 4.59
CA PHE A 59 5.32 19.89 4.54
C PHE A 59 5.39 21.40 4.76
N VAL A 60 4.59 22.20 4.05
CA VAL A 60 4.52 23.67 4.20
C VAL A 60 4.11 24.06 5.62
N LEU A 61 3.08 23.42 6.18
CA LEU A 61 2.62 23.69 7.55
C LEU A 61 3.73 23.42 8.59
N SER A 62 4.59 22.43 8.36
CA SER A 62 5.74 22.16 9.22
C SER A 62 6.72 23.34 9.30
N PHE A 63 6.86 24.16 8.24
CA PHE A 63 7.69 25.37 8.27
C PHE A 63 6.97 26.58 8.87
N MET A 64 5.64 26.61 8.77
CA MET A 64 4.80 27.67 9.31
C MET A 64 4.42 27.46 10.78
N TRP A 65 5.09 26.56 11.50
CA TRP A 65 4.72 26.12 12.85
C TRP A 65 4.55 27.24 13.90
N LYS A 66 5.17 28.40 13.69
CA LYS A 66 5.01 29.58 14.57
C LYS A 66 3.73 30.37 14.34
N THR A 67 3.07 30.19 13.19
CA THR A 67 1.93 31.03 12.75
C THR A 67 0.63 30.26 12.57
N ILE A 68 0.62 28.95 12.84
CA ILE A 68 -0.54 28.07 12.69
C ILE A 68 -0.91 27.38 14.00
N PRO A 69 -2.15 26.88 14.15
CA PRO A 69 -2.54 26.10 15.32
C PRO A 69 -1.68 24.84 15.48
N VAL A 70 -1.30 24.52 16.72
CA VAL A 70 -0.43 23.37 17.04
C VAL A 70 -1.00 22.04 16.55
N GLY A 71 -2.33 21.89 16.58
CA GLY A 71 -3.02 20.69 16.07
C GLY A 71 -3.02 20.53 14.54
N ALA A 72 -2.74 21.60 13.78
CA ALA A 72 -2.82 21.60 12.32
C ALA A 72 -1.72 20.75 11.66
N ILE A 73 -0.51 20.78 12.21
CA ILE A 73 0.64 20.03 11.69
C ILE A 73 0.39 18.52 11.78
N PRO A 74 0.17 17.93 12.98
CA PRO A 74 -0.09 16.50 13.10
C PRO A 74 -1.35 16.08 12.32
N ALA A 75 -2.41 16.89 12.32
CA ALA A 75 -3.60 16.60 11.53
C ALA A 75 -3.30 16.45 10.02
N ALA A 76 -2.51 17.36 9.45
CA ALA A 76 -2.10 17.29 8.05
C ALA A 76 -1.23 16.05 7.75
N TRP A 77 -0.32 15.71 8.65
CA TRP A 77 0.51 14.49 8.51
C TRP A 77 -0.32 13.21 8.63
N PHE A 78 -1.34 13.14 9.49
CA PHE A 78 -2.22 11.98 9.62
C PHE A 78 -3.25 11.87 8.49
N LEU A 79 -3.52 12.94 7.74
CA LEU A 79 -4.30 12.87 6.51
C LEU A 79 -3.56 12.12 5.39
N LEU A 80 -2.23 12.04 5.42
CA LEU A 80 -1.47 11.28 4.42
C LEU A 80 -1.81 9.79 4.39
N PRO A 81 -1.65 9.02 5.48
CA PRO A 81 -2.04 7.61 5.49
C PRO A 81 -3.53 7.42 5.22
N THR A 82 -4.39 8.38 5.61
CA THR A 82 -5.82 8.38 5.27
C THR A 82 -6.04 8.48 3.76
N SER A 83 -5.36 9.40 3.07
CA SER A 83 -5.45 9.56 1.61
C SER A 83 -4.86 8.36 0.85
N ALA A 84 -3.76 7.79 1.37
CA ALA A 84 -3.17 6.57 0.84
C ALA A 84 -4.12 5.38 0.99
N ALA A 85 -4.84 5.27 2.11
CA ALA A 85 -5.89 4.29 2.29
C ALA A 85 -7.04 4.48 1.29
N GLY A 86 -7.45 5.73 1.02
CA GLY A 86 -8.43 6.05 -0.02
C GLY A 86 -8.00 5.57 -1.42
N LEU A 87 -6.75 5.84 -1.82
CA LEU A 87 -6.18 5.33 -3.07
C LEU A 87 -6.14 3.78 -3.08
N MET A 88 -5.74 3.16 -1.98
CA MET A 88 -5.71 1.71 -1.86
C MET A 88 -7.11 1.09 -2.02
N LEU A 89 -8.14 1.75 -1.49
CA LEU A 89 -9.54 1.34 -1.61
C LEU A 89 -10.02 1.40 -3.06
N LEU A 90 -9.66 2.45 -3.80
CA LEU A 90 -9.93 2.54 -5.24
C LEU A 90 -9.27 1.40 -6.01
N ILE A 91 -7.98 1.15 -5.76
CA ILE A 91 -7.25 0.05 -6.40
C ILE A 91 -7.89 -1.31 -6.06
N ALA A 92 -8.32 -1.49 -4.81
CA ALA A 92 -8.93 -2.73 -4.38
C ALA A 92 -10.30 -2.96 -5.04
N VAL A 93 -11.15 -1.93 -5.12
CA VAL A 93 -12.43 -1.98 -5.84
C VAL A 93 -12.22 -2.22 -7.33
N HIS A 94 -11.22 -1.56 -7.92
CA HIS A 94 -10.84 -1.76 -9.32
C HIS A 94 -10.47 -3.22 -9.57
N SER A 95 -9.64 -3.80 -8.71
CA SER A 95 -9.25 -5.21 -8.79
C SER A 95 -10.42 -6.17 -8.55
N LEU A 96 -11.32 -5.85 -7.62
CA LEU A 96 -12.47 -6.68 -7.27
C LEU A 96 -13.41 -6.82 -8.47
N ILE A 97 -13.75 -5.72 -9.12
CA ILE A 97 -14.68 -5.68 -10.27
C ILE A 97 -14.00 -6.24 -11.52
N LEU A 98 -12.73 -5.90 -11.74
CA LEU A 98 -11.97 -6.40 -12.89
C LEU A 98 -11.61 -7.89 -12.75
N HIS A 99 -11.67 -8.46 -11.55
CA HIS A 99 -11.19 -9.82 -11.26
C HIS A 99 -9.74 -10.07 -11.64
N ALA A 100 -8.92 -9.01 -11.64
CA ALA A 100 -7.51 -9.06 -11.97
C ALA A 100 -6.69 -8.16 -11.03
N TYR A 101 -5.47 -8.60 -10.73
CA TYR A 101 -4.57 -7.88 -9.84
C TYR A 101 -3.11 -8.04 -10.28
N PRO A 102 -2.29 -6.97 -10.26
CA PRO A 102 -2.70 -5.58 -10.04
C PRO A 102 -3.57 -5.04 -11.19
N PRO A 103 -4.59 -4.21 -10.91
CA PRO A 103 -5.52 -3.73 -11.93
C PRO A 103 -4.98 -2.55 -12.74
N SER A 104 -3.86 -1.95 -12.31
CA SER A 104 -3.19 -0.86 -12.99
C SER A 104 -1.70 -0.80 -12.63
N GLY A 105 -0.91 -0.14 -13.49
CA GLY A 105 0.50 0.13 -13.22
C GLY A 105 0.75 1.16 -12.11
N LEU A 106 -0.29 1.85 -11.60
CA LEU A 106 -0.13 2.77 -10.47
C LEU A 106 0.17 2.00 -9.17
N TYR A 107 -0.32 0.77 -9.07
CA TYR A 107 -0.04 -0.08 -7.92
C TYR A 107 1.46 -0.37 -7.74
N SER A 108 2.20 -0.54 -8.84
CA SER A 108 3.64 -0.80 -8.76
C SER A 108 4.43 0.45 -8.35
N ILE A 109 3.95 1.65 -8.70
CA ILE A 109 4.51 2.91 -8.20
C ILE A 109 4.27 3.05 -6.69
N TYR A 110 3.05 2.74 -6.23
CA TYR A 110 2.69 2.78 -4.81
C TYR A 110 3.49 1.78 -3.96
N GLN A 111 3.61 0.52 -4.41
CA GLN A 111 4.42 -0.47 -3.70
C GLN A 111 5.93 -0.25 -3.81
N GLY A 112 6.40 0.40 -4.88
CA GLY A 112 7.82 0.62 -5.14
C GLY A 112 8.51 1.49 -4.08
N GLY A 113 7.76 2.39 -3.44
CA GLY A 113 8.25 3.25 -2.34
C GLY A 113 7.86 2.79 -0.93
N ALA A 114 7.04 1.74 -0.78
CA ALA A 114 6.56 1.31 0.53
C ALA A 114 7.60 0.41 1.25
N PRO A 115 7.95 0.69 2.51
CA PRO A 115 8.90 -0.13 3.28
C PRO A 115 8.38 -1.55 3.56
N ALA A 116 7.05 -1.74 3.53
CA ALA A 116 6.39 -3.03 3.61
C ALA A 116 5.65 -3.31 2.29
N ARG A 117 6.13 -4.28 1.51
CA ARG A 117 5.37 -4.80 0.37
C ARG A 117 4.26 -5.69 0.92
N LEU A 118 3.01 -5.24 0.84
CA LEU A 118 1.84 -5.99 1.33
C LEU A 118 1.71 -7.38 0.71
N PHE A 119 2.21 -7.58 -0.52
CA PHE A 119 2.17 -8.87 -1.22
C PHE A 119 3.53 -9.24 -1.79
N GLY A 120 4.44 -9.66 -0.90
CA GLY A 120 5.64 -10.39 -1.26
C GLY A 120 6.62 -9.70 -2.22
N ARG A 121 7.72 -10.38 -2.52
CA ARG A 121 8.80 -9.86 -3.35
C ARG A 121 8.49 -9.94 -4.85
N ASN A 122 7.42 -10.67 -5.23
CA ASN A 122 7.11 -11.03 -6.61
C ASN A 122 5.68 -10.57 -6.97
N GLN A 123 5.58 -9.53 -7.79
CA GLN A 123 4.32 -9.05 -8.33
C GLN A 123 3.90 -9.98 -9.48
N HIS A 124 3.10 -11.00 -9.17
CA HIS A 124 2.49 -11.86 -10.19
C HIS A 124 1.11 -11.32 -10.56
N PHE A 125 0.80 -11.27 -11.85
CA PHE A 125 -0.55 -11.03 -12.32
C PHE A 125 -1.44 -12.21 -11.92
N VAL A 126 -2.51 -11.96 -11.18
CA VAL A 126 -3.45 -12.98 -10.73
C VAL A 126 -4.86 -12.60 -11.16
N THR A 127 -5.69 -13.60 -11.47
CA THR A 127 -7.07 -13.40 -11.92
C THR A 127 -8.05 -14.24 -11.09
N GLY A 128 -9.35 -13.99 -11.28
CA GLY A 128 -10.44 -14.78 -10.71
C GLY A 128 -10.47 -14.74 -9.18
N LYS A 129 -10.59 -15.91 -8.53
CA LYS A 129 -10.75 -16.02 -7.07
C LYS A 129 -9.56 -15.43 -6.30
N ALA A 130 -8.34 -15.62 -6.80
CA ALA A 130 -7.14 -15.08 -6.16
C ALA A 130 -7.15 -13.55 -6.16
N ALA A 131 -7.48 -12.91 -7.30
CA ALA A 131 -7.60 -11.46 -7.39
C ALA A 131 -8.68 -10.90 -6.45
N ARG A 132 -9.85 -11.56 -6.35
CA ARG A 132 -10.89 -11.18 -5.39
C ARG A 132 -10.39 -11.22 -3.95
N THR A 133 -9.66 -12.27 -3.56
CA THR A 133 -9.10 -12.37 -2.20
C THR A 133 -8.12 -11.23 -1.91
N HIS A 134 -7.22 -10.91 -2.85
CA HIS A 134 -6.28 -9.79 -2.70
C HIS A 134 -7.04 -8.46 -2.54
N ALA A 135 -8.06 -8.24 -3.36
CA ALA A 135 -8.91 -7.05 -3.29
C ALA A 135 -9.63 -6.95 -1.94
N LEU A 136 -10.23 -8.03 -1.43
CA LEU A 136 -10.92 -8.02 -0.13
C LEU A 136 -9.96 -7.74 1.04
N ILE A 137 -8.76 -8.34 1.02
CA ILE A 137 -7.72 -8.05 2.01
C ILE A 137 -7.35 -6.56 1.96
N LEU A 138 -7.13 -6.02 0.76
CA LEU A 138 -6.81 -4.61 0.60
C LEU A 138 -7.94 -3.69 1.07
N ILE A 139 -9.20 -4.01 0.79
CA ILE A 139 -10.36 -3.26 1.30
C ILE A 139 -10.33 -3.25 2.82
N LEU A 140 -10.18 -4.41 3.44
CA LEU A 140 -10.17 -4.52 4.91
C LEU A 140 -9.03 -3.69 5.53
N VAL A 141 -7.82 -3.82 4.99
CA VAL A 141 -6.64 -3.07 5.45
C VAL A 141 -6.86 -1.57 5.25
N ALA A 142 -7.32 -1.14 4.07
CA ALA A 142 -7.58 0.26 3.77
C ALA A 142 -8.64 0.86 4.69
N LEU A 143 -9.71 0.14 5.00
CA LEU A 143 -10.75 0.60 5.92
C LEU A 143 -10.22 0.75 7.36
N ILE A 144 -9.49 -0.25 7.86
CA ILE A 144 -8.96 -0.21 9.23
C ILE A 144 -7.93 0.92 9.37
N VAL A 145 -6.94 0.96 8.47
CA VAL A 145 -5.87 1.96 8.49
C VAL A 145 -6.43 3.35 8.23
N GLY A 146 -7.31 3.49 7.22
CA GLY A 146 -7.94 4.76 6.87
C GLY A 146 -8.78 5.32 8.01
N ALA A 147 -9.64 4.51 8.64
CA ALA A 147 -10.44 4.93 9.78
C ALA A 147 -9.56 5.32 10.98
N PHE A 148 -8.55 4.50 11.29
CA PHE A 148 -7.61 4.79 12.38
C PHE A 148 -6.94 6.15 12.17
N PHE A 149 -6.33 6.40 11.02
CA PHE A 149 -5.63 7.67 10.78
C PHE A 149 -6.56 8.86 10.56
N ALA A 150 -7.79 8.66 10.06
CA ALA A 150 -8.79 9.72 9.97
C ALA A 150 -9.21 10.21 11.37
N ILE A 151 -9.46 9.27 12.29
CA ILE A 151 -9.74 9.60 13.70
C ILE A 151 -8.52 10.29 14.31
N PHE A 152 -7.29 9.90 13.94
CA PHE A 152 -6.07 10.48 14.50
C PHE A 152 -5.88 11.92 14.03
N ALA A 153 -6.16 12.18 12.75
CA ALA A 153 -6.14 13.51 12.17
C ALA A 153 -7.18 14.41 12.83
N TRP A 154 -8.40 13.92 12.99
CA TRP A 154 -9.47 14.65 13.69
C TRP A 154 -9.10 14.95 15.15
N ALA A 155 -8.67 13.94 15.90
CA ALA A 155 -8.28 14.09 17.30
C ALA A 155 -7.08 15.05 17.46
N SER A 156 -6.18 15.10 16.49
CA SER A 156 -5.05 16.05 16.48
C SER A 156 -5.52 17.47 16.23
N TRP A 157 -6.44 17.66 15.29
CA TRP A 157 -7.04 18.96 15.00
C TRP A 157 -7.81 19.53 16.18
N THR A 158 -8.61 18.70 16.86
CA THR A 158 -9.41 19.11 18.02
C THR A 158 -8.67 19.01 19.35
N ILE A 159 -7.41 18.56 19.35
CA ILE A 159 -6.59 18.36 20.55
C ILE A 159 -7.32 17.46 21.59
N ASN A 160 -7.95 16.39 21.11
CA ASN A 160 -8.69 15.46 21.96
C ASN A 160 -7.74 14.42 22.56
N TRP A 161 -7.16 14.74 23.73
CA TRP A 161 -6.19 13.89 24.42
C TRP A 161 -6.74 12.50 24.81
N ALA A 162 -8.04 12.39 25.08
CA ALA A 162 -8.66 11.11 25.43
C ALA A 162 -8.56 10.09 24.28
N LEU A 163 -8.54 10.57 23.03
CA LEU A 163 -8.33 9.74 21.85
C LEU A 163 -6.85 9.72 21.41
N LEU A 164 -6.13 10.85 21.51
CA LEU A 164 -4.72 10.89 21.10
C LEU A 164 -3.86 9.93 21.91
N THR A 165 -4.01 9.87 23.22
CA THR A 165 -3.18 9.01 24.09
C THR A 165 -3.24 7.53 23.69
N PRO A 166 -4.41 6.87 23.58
CA PRO A 166 -4.45 5.47 23.15
C PRO A 166 -3.94 5.28 21.73
N MET A 167 -4.19 6.23 20.81
CA MET A 167 -3.72 6.12 19.41
C MET A 167 -2.21 6.26 19.27
N ILE A 168 -1.59 7.14 20.05
CA ILE A 168 -0.13 7.28 20.17
C ILE A 168 0.46 5.98 20.70
N ASN A 169 -0.14 5.39 21.75
CA ASN A 169 0.33 4.11 22.30
C ASN A 169 0.24 2.97 21.28
N ILE A 170 -0.89 2.81 20.60
CA ILE A 170 -1.07 1.80 19.55
C ILE A 170 -0.02 2.00 18.44
N SER A 171 0.17 3.23 17.97
CA SER A 171 1.11 3.54 16.90
C SER A 171 2.56 3.29 17.35
N GLY A 172 2.90 3.71 18.57
CA GLY A 172 4.22 3.50 19.16
C GLY A 172 4.54 2.02 19.34
N THR A 173 3.61 1.23 19.86
CA THR A 173 3.76 -0.23 19.97
C THR A 173 3.90 -0.89 18.61
N ALA A 174 3.05 -0.53 17.64
CA ALA A 174 3.12 -1.08 16.29
C ALA A 174 4.46 -0.77 15.59
N LEU A 175 4.92 0.48 15.66
CA LEU A 175 6.25 0.87 15.15
C LEU A 175 7.36 0.11 15.87
N GLY A 176 7.30 0.00 17.19
CA GLY A 176 8.28 -0.76 17.98
C GLY A 176 8.37 -2.22 17.55
N VAL A 177 7.23 -2.88 17.34
CA VAL A 177 7.18 -4.27 16.85
C VAL A 177 7.75 -4.39 15.44
N VAL A 178 7.35 -3.51 14.52
CA VAL A 178 7.85 -3.54 13.13
C VAL A 178 9.36 -3.35 13.07
N ILE A 179 9.90 -2.40 13.84
CA ILE A 179 11.35 -2.16 13.91
C ILE A 179 12.05 -3.38 14.51
N ALA A 180 11.54 -3.94 15.61
CA ALA A 180 12.14 -5.11 16.25
C ALA A 180 12.16 -6.34 15.31
N VAL A 181 11.05 -6.63 14.65
CA VAL A 181 10.96 -7.74 13.67
C VAL A 181 11.87 -7.47 12.48
N GLY A 182 11.96 -6.24 11.99
CA GLY A 182 12.84 -5.85 10.89
C GLY A 182 14.33 -6.08 11.21
N ILE A 183 14.76 -5.70 12.42
CA ILE A 183 16.14 -5.90 12.89
C ILE A 183 16.43 -7.39 13.10
N VAL A 184 15.61 -8.07 13.89
CA VAL A 184 15.82 -9.50 14.22
C VAL A 184 15.72 -10.37 12.97
N GLY A 185 14.70 -10.14 12.13
CA GLY A 185 14.54 -10.83 10.85
C GLY A 185 15.71 -10.56 9.91
N GLY A 186 16.18 -9.31 9.81
CA GLY A 186 17.35 -8.95 9.00
C GLY A 186 18.64 -9.60 9.48
N MET A 187 18.84 -9.74 10.80
CA MET A 187 19.99 -10.44 11.38
C MET A 187 19.93 -11.95 11.11
N LEU A 188 18.77 -12.58 11.30
CA LEU A 188 18.57 -14.01 11.00
C LEU A 188 18.80 -14.31 9.52
N LEU A 189 18.30 -13.47 8.61
CA LEU A 189 18.45 -13.64 7.17
C LEU A 189 19.93 -13.50 6.74
N LYS A 190 20.66 -12.53 7.31
CA LYS A 190 22.09 -12.36 7.07
C LYS A 190 22.90 -13.56 7.59
N THR A 191 22.57 -14.07 8.78
CA THR A 191 23.23 -15.24 9.36
C THR A 191 22.97 -16.50 8.52
N TYR A 192 21.72 -16.70 8.07
CA TYR A 192 21.36 -17.82 7.20
C TYR A 192 22.08 -17.76 5.84
N GLN A 193 22.12 -16.59 5.20
CA GLN A 193 22.88 -16.39 3.94
C GLN A 193 24.38 -16.61 4.11
N LYS A 194 24.94 -16.24 5.26
CA LYS A 194 26.37 -16.46 5.56
C LYS A 194 26.67 -17.95 5.73
N LEU A 195 25.77 -18.70 6.38
CA LEU A 195 25.88 -20.15 6.53
C LEU A 195 25.67 -20.89 5.20
N SER A 196 24.73 -20.45 4.36
CA SER A 196 24.43 -21.11 3.07
C SER A 196 25.50 -20.89 1.99
N LYS A 197 26.35 -19.86 2.13
CA LYS A 197 27.51 -19.62 1.24
C LYS A 197 28.80 -20.28 1.73
N SER A 198 28.81 -20.76 2.98
CA SER A 198 29.97 -21.41 3.61
C SER A 198 29.94 -22.95 3.48
N ARG A 199 28.82 -23.52 3.01
CA ARG A 199 28.70 -24.91 2.56
C ARG A 199 28.73 -24.94 1.04
#